data_AF-A0A5J9U8A5-F1
#
_entry.id   AF-A0A5J9U8A5-F1
#
_cell.length_a   1.000
_cell.length_b   1.000
_cell.length_c   1.000
_cell.angle_alpha   90.00
_cell.angle_beta   90.00
_cell.angle_gamma   90.00
#
_symmetry.space_group_name_H-M   'P 1'
#
loop_
_entity.id
_entity.type
_entity.pdbx_description
1 polymer ?
#
loop_
_entity_poly.entity_id
_entity_poly.type
_entity_poly.pdbx_seq_one_letter_code
_entity_poly.pdbx_strand_id
1 'polypeptide(L)'
;RSEEWMRERADHLKGQVALKLEAIKKVGTGDMMMLVDTLERLGIDHHFRKDIGIISHVHKEEPAEIVSSHDLHIVALHFRLLRQHGLWVSTDVFDKFRDGAGKFSQSLNNDVRGLLSLYNAAHMATPFEEILDQAIVFTRQHLEAAKGKLRPPMSEQVTRALDIPLPRFMPRLEAVYYISEWWRDLYKEVNLPYTRDRIVEMYFWAFGVSHAEEHSRARMIHTKIVALTSLMDDTYDVHASFEECKKVNEAMQRWDASAVSLLPEYLHALYIRTLSQFKEFEDSLEPHEKHGVHYTIKAYKLLSTFYLKEATWCHGNHVPSFREQLHLSGMSAGLPMFSVAAWMGSGRVATKEAFEWGVGIPDMLRACGEVGRLLNDIASYKKGKNKKDVASTVECYKKEHGCTGEEAMAECAAMSEHAWRKINRGCMEIKPILLPAAHLAAVNLSRTSEVFYIGGVDAYTFGANLKDIVTSIFLRGPA
;
A
#
# COMPACT_ATOMS: atom_id res chain seq x y z
N ARG A 1 3.97 -25.50 16.66
CA ARG A 1 5.16 -24.84 17.24
C ARG A 1 4.67 -23.94 18.36
N SER A 2 5.37 -23.87 19.50
CA SER A 2 4.92 -23.08 20.66
C SER A 2 5.02 -21.56 20.38
N GLU A 3 4.25 -20.75 21.11
CA GLU A 3 4.41 -19.28 21.14
C GLU A 3 5.86 -18.86 21.43
N GLU A 4 6.55 -19.65 22.23
CA GLU A 4 7.95 -19.48 22.59
C GLU A 4 8.86 -19.60 21.37
N TRP A 5 8.63 -20.62 20.54
CA TRP A 5 9.33 -20.76 19.25
C TRP A 5 9.01 -19.59 18.29
N MET A 6 7.80 -19.04 18.31
CA MET A 6 7.43 -17.88 17.47
C MET A 6 8.08 -16.57 17.96
N ARG A 7 8.28 -16.44 19.28
CA ARG A 7 9.13 -15.39 19.87
C ARG A 7 10.57 -15.53 19.39
N GLU A 8 11.17 -16.71 19.60
CA GLU A 8 12.51 -17.04 19.12
C GLU A 8 12.65 -16.77 17.61
N ARG A 9 11.59 -17.03 16.84
CA ARG A 9 11.63 -16.86 15.40
C ARG A 9 11.58 -15.41 14.94
N ALA A 10 10.69 -14.52 15.43
CA ALA A 10 10.85 -13.12 15.03
C ALA A 10 12.00 -12.40 15.76
N ASP A 11 12.55 -12.97 16.82
CA ASP A 11 13.87 -12.54 17.30
C ASP A 11 14.97 -12.90 16.29
N HIS A 12 14.89 -14.07 15.63
CA HIS A 12 15.78 -14.43 14.52
C HIS A 12 15.61 -13.52 13.28
N LEU A 13 14.42 -12.99 13.01
CA LEU A 13 14.13 -12.13 11.85
C LEU A 13 14.47 -10.66 12.08
N LYS A 14 14.22 -10.19 13.29
CA LYS A 14 14.93 -9.01 13.79
C LYS A 14 16.43 -9.22 13.62
N GLY A 15 16.94 -10.41 13.92
CA GLY A 15 18.31 -10.82 13.61
C GLY A 15 18.69 -10.73 12.13
N GLN A 16 17.80 -11.01 11.17
CA GLN A 16 18.11 -10.91 9.73
C GLN A 16 18.06 -9.48 9.19
N VAL A 17 17.10 -8.67 9.62
CA VAL A 17 17.11 -7.23 9.31
C VAL A 17 18.29 -6.56 10.02
N ALA A 18 18.61 -6.96 11.25
CA ALA A 18 19.85 -6.60 11.92
C ALA A 18 21.07 -7.02 11.09
N LEU A 19 21.09 -8.22 10.48
CA LEU A 19 22.15 -8.67 9.59
C LEU A 19 22.20 -7.90 8.25
N LYS A 20 21.06 -7.47 7.69
CA LYS A 20 21.02 -6.56 6.52
C LYS A 20 21.52 -5.18 6.90
N LEU A 21 21.16 -4.68 8.08
CA LEU A 21 21.71 -3.45 8.62
C LEU A 21 23.24 -3.62 8.83
N GLU A 22 23.72 -4.74 9.38
CA GLU A 22 25.15 -5.11 9.48
C GLU A 22 25.84 -5.31 8.12
N ALA A 23 25.11 -5.76 7.09
CA ALA A 23 25.65 -5.95 5.75
C ALA A 23 25.74 -4.62 5.00
N ILE A 24 24.73 -3.76 5.12
CA ILE A 24 24.71 -2.41 4.53
C ILE A 24 25.73 -1.49 5.24
N LYS A 25 26.01 -1.72 6.54
CA LYS A 25 27.19 -1.12 7.20
C LYS A 25 28.49 -1.35 6.43
N LYS A 26 28.64 -2.50 5.75
CA LYS A 26 29.84 -2.83 4.97
C LYS A 26 29.83 -2.27 3.54
N VAL A 27 28.69 -1.77 3.08
CA VAL A 27 28.48 -1.24 1.71
C VAL A 27 28.62 0.28 1.67
N GLY A 28 28.17 0.98 2.73
CA GLY A 28 28.38 2.41 2.91
C GLY A 28 27.31 3.04 3.78
N THR A 29 27.70 4.01 4.62
CA THR A 29 26.80 4.61 5.62
C THR A 29 25.60 5.36 5.00
N GLY A 30 25.73 5.88 3.77
CA GLY A 30 24.67 6.62 3.07
C GLY A 30 23.44 5.77 2.71
N ASP A 31 23.66 4.55 2.22
CA ASP A 31 22.56 3.63 1.84
C ASP A 31 21.78 3.15 3.06
N MET A 32 22.46 2.96 4.20
CA MET A 32 21.84 2.63 5.48
C MET A 32 20.84 3.71 5.90
N MET A 33 21.21 4.98 5.78
CA MET A 33 20.37 6.11 6.19
C MET A 33 19.16 6.29 5.28
N MET A 34 19.32 6.08 3.96
CA MET A 34 18.18 6.10 3.03
C MET A 34 17.18 4.97 3.33
N LEU A 35 17.66 3.79 3.71
CA LEU A 35 16.80 2.70 4.15
C LEU A 35 16.05 3.07 5.42
N VAL A 36 16.73 3.60 6.45
CA VAL A 36 16.08 4.02 7.71
C VAL A 36 15.04 5.10 7.46
N ASP A 37 15.33 6.14 6.65
CA ASP A 37 14.35 7.17 6.28
C ASP A 37 13.11 6.59 5.60
N THR A 38 13.32 5.60 4.74
CA THR A 38 12.23 4.88 4.09
C THR A 38 11.41 4.12 5.13
N LEU A 39 12.03 3.42 6.08
CA LEU A 39 11.32 2.70 7.15
C LEU A 39 10.49 3.66 8.04
N GLU A 40 11.02 4.83 8.37
CA GLU A 40 10.30 5.86 9.16
C GLU A 40 9.12 6.45 8.38
N ARG A 41 9.31 6.84 7.12
CA ARG A 41 8.24 7.37 6.25
C ARG A 41 7.14 6.35 5.98
N LEU A 42 7.52 5.07 5.95
CA LEU A 42 6.58 3.96 5.88
C LEU A 42 5.91 3.67 7.24
N GLY A 43 6.48 4.13 8.36
CA GLY A 43 5.97 3.92 9.72
C GLY A 43 6.25 2.52 10.31
N ILE A 44 7.34 1.86 9.90
CA ILE A 44 7.76 0.51 10.38
C ILE A 44 9.06 0.51 11.22
N ASP A 45 9.64 1.68 11.46
CA ASP A 45 10.90 1.88 12.20
C ASP A 45 10.89 1.25 13.60
N HIS A 46 9.73 1.22 14.28
CA HIS A 46 9.60 0.72 15.65
C HIS A 46 10.02 -0.75 15.85
N HIS A 47 10.03 -1.58 14.81
CA HIS A 47 10.50 -2.97 14.87
C HIS A 47 12.03 -3.09 14.97
N PHE A 48 12.74 -2.04 14.55
CA PHE A 48 14.20 -2.02 14.42
C PHE A 48 14.84 -1.06 15.43
N ARG A 49 14.14 -0.65 16.50
CA ARG A 49 14.69 0.32 17.47
C ARG A 49 16.09 -0.02 17.99
N LYS A 50 16.43 -1.31 18.16
CA LYS A 50 17.78 -1.74 18.56
C LYS A 50 18.79 -1.54 17.43
N ASP A 51 18.42 -1.89 16.20
CA ASP A 51 19.29 -1.83 15.02
C ASP A 51 19.42 -0.41 14.44
N ILE A 52 18.36 0.39 14.55
CA ILE A 52 18.37 1.84 14.41
C ILE A 52 19.17 2.46 15.56
N GLY A 53 19.12 1.88 16.76
CA GLY A 53 20.02 2.23 17.86
C GLY A 53 21.50 2.02 17.52
N ILE A 54 21.84 1.16 16.56
CA ILE A 54 23.21 0.96 16.06
C ILE A 54 23.68 2.14 15.19
N ILE A 55 22.79 3.01 14.71
CA ILE A 55 23.17 4.34 14.17
C ILE A 55 24.07 5.07 15.20
N SER A 56 23.89 4.82 16.51
CA SER A 56 24.79 5.32 17.57
C SER A 56 26.21 4.74 17.55
N HIS A 57 26.37 3.50 17.10
CA HIS A 57 27.66 2.82 17.00
C HIS A 57 28.37 3.17 15.69
N VAL A 58 27.64 3.22 14.57
CA VAL A 58 28.17 3.67 13.28
C VAL A 58 28.62 5.13 13.35
N HIS A 59 27.87 5.98 14.05
CA HIS A 59 28.30 7.36 14.34
C HIS A 59 29.61 7.44 15.16
N LYS A 60 29.88 6.44 16.02
CA LYS A 60 31.10 6.36 16.83
C LYS A 60 32.29 5.73 16.10
N GLU A 61 32.04 4.78 15.19
CA GLU A 61 33.08 3.97 14.51
C GLU A 61 33.46 4.50 13.12
N GLU A 62 32.52 5.15 12.39
CA GLU A 62 32.76 5.67 11.04
C GLU A 62 32.34 7.16 10.87
N PRO A 63 32.92 8.11 11.63
CA PRO A 63 32.68 9.52 11.34
C PRO A 63 33.16 9.91 9.93
N ALA A 64 34.26 9.30 9.47
CA ALA A 64 35.05 9.83 8.36
C ALA A 64 34.35 9.81 6.99
N GLU A 65 33.54 8.79 6.66
CA GLU A 65 32.94 8.69 5.32
C GLU A 65 31.79 9.71 5.12
N ILE A 66 30.89 9.87 6.10
CA ILE A 66 29.84 10.89 6.03
C ILE A 66 30.40 12.30 6.34
N VAL A 67 31.35 12.43 7.27
CA VAL A 67 32.03 13.71 7.52
C VAL A 67 32.86 14.13 6.30
N SER A 68 33.33 13.21 5.45
CA SER A 68 33.99 13.55 4.18
C SER A 68 33.05 13.64 2.97
N SER A 69 31.80 13.16 3.06
CA SER A 69 30.81 13.32 1.98
C SER A 69 30.53 14.79 1.68
N HIS A 70 30.57 15.16 0.40
CA HIS A 70 30.24 16.49 -0.08
C HIS A 70 28.77 16.61 -0.53
N ASP A 71 27.98 15.54 -0.36
CA ASP A 71 26.56 15.51 -0.68
C ASP A 71 25.74 16.05 0.51
N LEU A 72 25.11 17.22 0.34
CA LEU A 72 24.32 17.87 1.36
C LEU A 72 23.11 17.02 1.79
N HIS A 73 22.46 16.33 0.84
CA HIS A 73 21.31 15.47 1.13
C HIS A 73 21.71 14.36 2.09
N ILE A 74 22.83 13.68 1.83
CA ILE A 74 23.31 12.57 2.65
C ILE A 74 23.71 13.06 4.05
N VAL A 75 24.47 14.15 4.15
CA VAL A 75 24.93 14.67 5.46
C VAL A 75 23.76 15.15 6.31
N ALA A 76 22.81 15.88 5.73
CA ALA A 76 21.62 16.35 6.44
C ALA A 76 20.68 15.21 6.83
N LEU A 77 20.49 14.21 5.94
CA LEU A 77 19.70 13.02 6.25
C LEU A 77 20.27 12.27 7.46
N HIS A 78 21.59 12.05 7.46
CA HIS A 78 22.30 11.41 8.56
C HIS A 78 22.12 12.17 9.88
N PHE A 79 22.35 13.49 9.87
CA PHE A 79 22.17 14.34 11.04
C PHE A 79 20.75 14.23 11.62
N ARG A 80 19.74 14.32 10.74
CA ARG A 80 18.33 14.28 11.14
C ARG A 80 17.97 12.97 11.82
N LEU A 81 18.27 11.83 11.18
CA LEU A 81 17.93 10.51 11.69
C LEU A 81 18.60 10.24 13.04
N LEU A 82 19.89 10.57 13.17
CA LEU A 82 20.61 10.46 14.43
C LEU A 82 19.93 11.24 15.57
N ARG A 83 19.65 12.53 15.33
CA ARG A 83 18.97 13.38 16.32
C ARG A 83 17.56 12.90 16.64
N GLN A 84 16.81 12.41 15.64
CA GLN A 84 15.43 11.88 15.83
C GLN A 84 15.42 10.65 16.74
N HIS A 85 16.45 9.82 16.69
CA HIS A 85 16.63 8.69 17.59
C HIS A 85 17.32 9.05 18.92
N GLY A 86 17.49 10.34 19.23
CA GLY A 86 18.03 10.82 20.49
C GLY A 86 19.56 10.76 20.58
N LEU A 87 20.25 10.65 19.45
CA LEU A 87 21.71 10.59 19.38
C LEU A 87 22.29 11.97 19.06
N TRP A 88 23.24 12.40 19.88
CA TRP A 88 23.91 13.70 19.68
C TRP A 88 24.86 13.66 18.49
N VAL A 89 24.81 14.70 17.66
CA VAL A 89 25.69 14.92 16.50
C VAL A 89 26.03 16.39 16.46
N SER A 90 27.31 16.77 16.38
CA SER A 90 27.70 18.19 16.32
C SER A 90 27.18 18.86 15.05
N THR A 91 26.82 20.13 15.13
CA THR A 91 26.45 20.97 13.98
C THR A 91 27.62 21.24 13.04
N ASP A 92 28.86 21.02 13.49
CA ASP A 92 30.09 21.24 12.71
C ASP A 92 30.14 20.39 11.42
N VAL A 93 29.35 19.31 11.35
CA VAL A 93 29.18 18.52 10.12
C VAL A 93 28.68 19.38 8.94
N PHE A 94 28.09 20.54 9.23
CA PHE A 94 27.61 21.48 8.24
C PHE A 94 28.62 22.58 7.85
N ASP A 95 29.76 22.69 8.52
CA ASP A 95 30.72 23.79 8.27
C ASP A 95 31.32 23.75 6.86
N LYS A 96 31.48 22.55 6.28
CA LYS A 96 31.92 22.37 4.89
C LYS A 96 30.93 22.92 3.84
N PHE A 97 29.69 23.19 4.23
CA PHE A 97 28.67 23.80 3.37
C PHE A 97 28.57 25.32 3.59
N ARG A 98 29.45 25.90 4.41
CA ARG A 98 29.50 27.33 4.70
C ARG A 98 30.67 28.00 3.99
N ASP A 99 30.53 29.30 3.74
CA ASP A 99 31.54 30.15 3.14
C ASP A 99 32.53 30.71 4.19
N GLY A 100 33.54 31.45 3.73
CA GLY A 100 34.55 32.06 4.61
C GLY A 100 33.99 33.13 5.58
N ALA A 101 32.75 33.57 5.41
CA ALA A 101 32.05 34.46 6.34
C ALA A 101 31.18 33.68 7.36
N GLY A 102 31.21 32.35 7.32
CA GLY A 102 30.40 31.49 8.17
C GLY A 102 28.93 31.43 7.77
N LYS A 103 28.55 31.79 6.54
CA LYS A 103 27.17 31.64 6.05
C LYS A 103 27.04 30.43 5.14
N PHE A 104 25.87 29.81 5.06
CA PHE A 104 25.66 28.73 4.09
C PHE A 104 25.92 29.22 2.66
N SER A 105 26.72 28.44 1.92
CA SER A 105 27.20 28.82 0.60
C SER A 105 26.04 28.98 -0.38
N GLN A 106 26.04 30.10 -1.12
CA GLN A 106 25.06 30.36 -2.17
C GLN A 106 25.13 29.35 -3.32
N SER A 107 26.23 28.60 -3.46
CA SER A 107 26.36 27.52 -4.46
C SER A 107 25.37 26.37 -4.25
N LEU A 108 24.78 26.25 -3.05
CA LEU A 108 23.80 25.20 -2.72
C LEU A 108 22.40 25.50 -3.28
N ASN A 109 22.17 26.69 -3.85
CA ASN A 109 20.85 27.15 -4.27
C ASN A 109 20.14 26.26 -5.30
N ASN A 110 20.89 25.48 -6.08
CA ASN A 110 20.36 24.58 -7.10
C ASN A 110 20.12 23.14 -6.59
N ASP A 111 20.64 22.78 -5.40
CA ASP A 111 20.45 21.46 -4.80
C ASP A 111 19.19 21.45 -3.92
N VAL A 112 18.04 21.43 -4.57
CA VAL A 112 16.73 21.46 -3.88
C VAL A 112 16.55 20.27 -2.94
N ARG A 113 17.06 19.09 -3.32
CA ARG A 113 16.96 17.87 -2.51
C ARG A 113 17.83 17.99 -1.25
N GLY A 114 19.06 18.50 -1.38
CA GLY A 114 19.93 18.78 -0.25
C GLY A 114 19.37 19.88 0.66
N LEU A 115 18.85 20.96 0.08
CA LEU A 115 18.19 22.04 0.84
C LEU A 115 16.98 21.55 1.63
N LEU A 116 16.14 20.69 1.04
CA LEU A 116 15.00 20.10 1.73
C LEU A 116 15.44 19.17 2.86
N SER A 117 16.49 18.37 2.66
CA SER A 117 17.06 17.55 3.72
C SER A 117 17.64 18.40 4.85
N LEU A 118 18.39 19.45 4.53
CA LEU A 118 18.99 20.37 5.51
C LEU A 118 17.91 21.12 6.28
N TYR A 119 16.85 21.57 5.62
CA TYR A 119 15.70 22.19 6.27
C TYR A 119 15.08 21.25 7.31
N ASN A 120 14.79 20.00 6.92
CA ASN A 120 14.22 19.02 7.83
C ASN A 120 15.19 18.64 8.97
N ALA A 121 16.49 18.54 8.68
CA ALA A 121 17.54 18.29 9.67
C ALA A 121 17.65 19.41 10.71
N ALA A 122 17.63 20.67 10.27
CA ALA A 122 17.78 21.83 11.14
C ALA A 122 16.62 21.97 12.14
N HIS A 123 15.45 21.41 11.84
CA HIS A 123 14.33 21.35 12.77
C HIS A 123 14.51 20.36 13.94
N MET A 124 15.63 19.63 13.98
CA MET A 124 16.12 18.83 15.11
C MET A 124 17.04 19.60 16.09
N ALA A 125 17.15 20.93 15.92
CA ALA A 125 17.98 21.78 16.75
C ALA A 125 17.64 21.69 18.25
N THR A 126 18.68 21.73 19.08
CA THR A 126 18.58 22.03 20.51
C THR A 126 18.80 23.51 20.77
N PRO A 127 18.47 24.04 21.96
CA PRO A 127 18.74 25.44 22.29
C PRO A 127 20.20 25.84 22.03
N PHE A 128 20.39 27.06 21.53
CA PHE A 128 21.69 27.70 21.27
C PHE A 128 22.49 27.15 20.07
N GLU A 129 21.88 26.36 19.18
CA GLU A 129 22.51 25.90 17.94
C GLU A 129 22.30 26.89 16.77
N GLU A 130 22.97 28.05 16.84
CA GLU A 130 22.82 29.15 15.85
C GLU A 130 23.07 28.72 14.39
N ILE A 131 23.92 27.70 14.17
CA ILE A 131 24.19 27.14 12.84
C ILE A 131 22.89 26.59 12.23
N LEU A 132 22.05 25.92 13.02
CA LEU A 132 20.79 25.36 12.53
C LEU A 132 19.71 26.43 12.37
N ASP A 133 19.71 27.47 13.22
CA ASP A 133 18.85 28.64 13.00
C ASP A 133 19.17 29.32 11.66
N GLN A 134 20.46 29.51 11.36
CA GLN A 134 20.92 30.01 10.06
C GLN A 134 20.52 29.05 8.92
N ALA A 135 20.63 27.73 9.13
CA ALA A 135 20.23 26.73 8.15
C ALA A 135 18.73 26.80 7.84
N ILE A 136 17.87 26.96 8.84
CA ILE A 136 16.42 27.12 8.68
C ILE A 136 16.13 28.35 7.81
N VAL A 137 16.71 29.51 8.15
CA VAL A 137 16.49 30.76 7.40
C VAL A 137 16.96 30.61 5.95
N PHE A 138 18.18 30.12 5.76
CA PHE A 138 18.80 29.92 4.45
C PHE A 138 17.96 28.96 3.58
N THR A 139 17.71 27.75 4.08
CA THR A 139 16.97 26.74 3.31
C THR A 139 15.53 27.17 3.04
N ARG A 140 14.82 27.76 4.02
CA ARG A 140 13.47 28.29 3.80
C ARG A 140 13.44 29.31 2.66
N GLN A 141 14.36 30.28 2.65
CA GLN A 141 14.42 31.30 1.59
C GLN A 141 14.59 30.66 0.20
N HIS A 142 15.53 29.73 0.05
CA HIS A 142 15.79 29.09 -1.24
C HIS A 142 14.68 28.12 -1.66
N LEU A 143 14.10 27.38 -0.73
CA LEU A 143 12.99 26.47 -0.98
C LEU A 143 11.72 27.24 -1.40
N GLU A 144 11.40 28.37 -0.76
CA GLU A 144 10.30 29.25 -1.18
C GLU A 144 10.52 29.81 -2.59
N ALA A 145 11.75 30.26 -2.90
CA ALA A 145 12.10 30.77 -4.22
C ALA A 145 12.05 29.68 -5.32
N ALA A 146 12.32 28.42 -4.95
CA ALA A 146 12.30 27.29 -5.87
C ALA A 146 10.90 26.69 -6.04
N LYS A 147 10.06 26.68 -5.00
CA LYS A 147 8.77 25.96 -4.91
C LYS A 147 7.90 26.10 -6.16
N GLY A 148 7.73 27.32 -6.70
CA GLY A 148 6.91 27.58 -7.89
C GLY A 148 7.47 27.04 -9.21
N LYS A 149 8.74 26.61 -9.24
CA LYS A 149 9.44 26.10 -10.43
C LYS A 149 9.60 24.58 -10.41
N LEU A 150 9.32 23.93 -9.28
CA LEU A 150 9.51 22.50 -9.08
C LEU A 150 8.34 21.70 -9.65
N ARG A 151 8.63 20.49 -10.11
CA ARG A 151 7.60 19.52 -10.50
C ARG A 151 7.25 18.62 -9.29
N PRO A 152 6.01 18.13 -9.19
CA PRO A 152 5.69 17.04 -8.26
C PRO A 152 6.58 15.81 -8.53
N PRO A 153 6.94 15.00 -7.50
CA PRO A 153 6.57 15.14 -6.08
C PRO A 153 7.35 16.24 -5.33
N MET A 154 8.47 16.72 -5.86
CA MET A 154 9.38 17.61 -5.13
C MET A 154 8.71 18.92 -4.68
N SER A 155 7.89 19.55 -5.54
CA SER A 155 7.15 20.76 -5.17
C SER A 155 6.20 20.55 -3.98
N GLU A 156 5.56 19.40 -3.91
CA GLU A 156 4.63 19.05 -2.83
C GLU A 156 5.39 18.74 -1.55
N GLN A 157 6.48 17.97 -1.61
CA GLN A 157 7.33 17.68 -0.45
C GLN A 157 7.90 18.98 0.15
N VAL A 158 8.39 19.90 -0.70
CA VAL A 158 8.87 21.21 -0.27
C VAL A 158 7.75 22.03 0.37
N THR A 159 6.57 22.06 -0.25
CA THR A 159 5.40 22.77 0.29
C THR A 159 5.02 22.24 1.67
N ARG A 160 4.88 20.93 1.82
CA ARG A 160 4.51 20.29 3.09
C ARG A 160 5.55 20.56 4.18
N ALA A 161 6.83 20.42 3.86
CA ALA A 161 7.91 20.69 4.82
C ALA A 161 7.93 22.16 5.29
N LEU A 162 7.68 23.11 4.38
CA LEU A 162 7.61 24.54 4.73
C LEU A 162 6.43 24.88 5.65
N ASP A 163 5.31 24.16 5.51
CA ASP A 163 4.15 24.24 6.41
C ASP A 163 4.46 23.58 7.77
N ILE A 164 4.82 22.29 7.76
CA ILE A 164 5.25 21.52 8.94
C ILE A 164 6.48 20.68 8.58
N PRO A 165 7.64 20.93 9.19
CA PRO A 165 8.86 20.17 8.93
C PRO A 165 8.66 18.67 9.15
N LEU A 166 9.29 17.84 8.32
CA LEU A 166 9.13 16.37 8.34
C LEU A 166 9.29 15.75 9.74
N PRO A 167 10.30 16.10 10.58
CA PRO A 167 10.44 15.50 11.91
C PRO A 167 9.30 15.80 12.88
N ARG A 168 8.50 16.83 12.58
CA ARG A 168 7.36 17.28 13.38
C ARG A 168 6.04 16.83 12.76
N PHE A 169 6.08 16.23 11.58
CA PHE A 169 4.91 15.82 10.82
C PHE A 169 4.40 14.45 11.27
N MET A 170 3.08 14.25 11.19
CA MET A 170 2.46 13.01 11.67
C MET A 170 2.78 11.82 10.73
N PRO A 171 3.41 10.73 11.20
CA PRO A 171 3.81 9.61 10.34
C PRO A 171 2.66 8.96 9.55
N ARG A 172 1.47 8.88 10.16
CA ARG A 172 0.27 8.33 9.49
C ARG A 172 -0.15 9.16 8.29
N LEU A 173 -0.02 10.48 8.35
CA LEU A 173 -0.31 11.37 7.23
C LEU A 173 0.79 11.32 6.19
N GLU A 174 2.06 11.25 6.60
CA GLU A 174 3.17 11.08 5.67
C GLU A 174 3.02 9.80 4.84
N ALA A 175 2.54 8.70 5.43
CA ALA A 175 2.29 7.46 4.70
C ALA A 175 1.25 7.64 3.56
N VAL A 176 0.21 8.46 3.77
CA VAL A 176 -0.80 8.78 2.74
C VAL A 176 -0.17 9.60 1.61
N TYR A 177 0.69 10.58 1.92
CA TYR A 177 1.40 11.33 0.88
C TYR A 177 2.39 10.44 0.13
N TYR A 178 3.17 9.64 0.85
CA TYR A 178 4.16 8.74 0.26
C TYR A 178 3.52 7.74 -0.71
N ILE A 179 2.38 7.13 -0.35
CA ILE A 179 1.68 6.22 -1.27
C ILE A 179 1.09 6.97 -2.47
N SER A 180 0.62 8.21 -2.28
CA SER A 180 0.08 9.04 -3.36
C SER A 180 1.16 9.47 -4.36
N GLU A 181 2.38 9.72 -3.87
CA GLU A 181 3.54 10.01 -4.71
C GLU A 181 3.92 8.78 -5.57
N TRP A 182 4.01 7.60 -4.94
CA TRP A 182 4.23 6.34 -5.67
C TRP A 182 3.15 6.09 -6.72
N TRP A 183 1.88 6.32 -6.38
CA TRP A 183 0.77 6.12 -7.30
C TRP A 183 0.80 7.07 -8.47
N ARG A 184 1.11 8.34 -8.27
CA ARG A 184 1.23 9.31 -9.36
C ARG A 184 2.31 8.92 -10.37
N ASP A 185 3.46 8.45 -9.89
CA ASP A 185 4.53 7.98 -10.77
C ASP A 185 4.09 6.75 -11.56
N LEU A 186 3.46 5.78 -10.89
CA LEU A 186 2.86 4.60 -11.54
C LEU A 186 1.80 4.99 -12.57
N TYR A 187 0.86 5.86 -12.21
CA TYR A 187 -0.26 6.26 -13.05
C TYR A 187 0.22 7.00 -14.31
N LYS A 188 1.25 7.83 -14.17
CA LYS A 188 1.91 8.51 -15.30
C LYS A 188 2.70 7.55 -16.18
N GLU A 189 3.39 6.58 -15.60
CA GLU A 189 4.15 5.55 -16.33
C GLU A 189 3.23 4.65 -17.15
N VAL A 190 2.15 4.18 -16.53
CA VAL A 190 1.18 3.26 -17.13
C VAL A 190 0.23 3.97 -18.10
N ASN A 191 -0.15 5.21 -17.79
CA ASN A 191 -0.89 6.13 -18.67
C ASN A 191 -2.18 5.53 -19.27
N LEU A 192 -3.05 4.99 -18.42
CA LEU A 192 -4.34 4.42 -18.82
C LEU A 192 -5.49 5.37 -18.46
N PRO A 193 -5.90 6.29 -19.36
CA PRO A 193 -6.85 7.36 -19.03
C PRO A 193 -8.28 6.88 -18.73
N TYR A 194 -8.58 5.61 -19.03
CA TYR A 194 -9.87 5.00 -18.71
C TYR A 194 -9.96 4.49 -17.27
N THR A 195 -8.86 4.49 -16.51
CA THR A 195 -8.79 3.89 -15.17
C THR A 195 -9.14 4.88 -14.06
N ARG A 196 -9.70 4.36 -12.97
CA ARG A 196 -10.08 5.13 -11.77
C ARG A 196 -8.83 5.54 -10.98
N ASP A 197 -8.72 6.82 -10.65
CA ASP A 197 -7.69 7.36 -9.75
C ASP A 197 -8.23 7.45 -8.31
N ARG A 198 -7.90 6.46 -7.46
CA ARG A 198 -8.50 6.28 -6.12
C ARG A 198 -7.51 5.87 -5.03
N ILE A 199 -6.25 6.33 -5.11
CA ILE A 199 -5.20 5.84 -4.21
C ILE A 199 -5.49 6.10 -2.72
N VAL A 200 -6.16 7.20 -2.39
CA VAL A 200 -6.51 7.54 -1.00
C VAL A 200 -7.56 6.56 -0.48
N GLU A 201 -8.57 6.23 -1.28
CA GLU A 201 -9.57 5.22 -0.97
C GLU A 201 -8.93 3.82 -0.87
N MET A 202 -8.02 3.46 -1.78
CA MET A 202 -7.29 2.19 -1.73
C MET A 202 -6.43 2.07 -0.47
N TYR A 203 -5.77 3.15 -0.04
CA TYR A 203 -5.02 3.18 1.21
C TYR A 203 -5.94 3.06 2.41
N PHE A 204 -7.08 3.76 2.40
CA PHE A 204 -8.09 3.66 3.45
C PHE A 204 -8.65 2.24 3.56
N TRP A 205 -8.84 1.55 2.44
CA TRP A 205 -9.22 0.13 2.43
C TRP A 205 -8.17 -0.74 3.14
N ALA A 206 -6.90 -0.62 2.76
CA ALA A 206 -5.81 -1.35 3.40
C ALA A 206 -5.66 -1.01 4.89
N PHE A 207 -5.94 0.25 5.26
CA PHE A 207 -5.97 0.71 6.64
C PHE A 207 -7.08 0.03 7.46
N GLY A 208 -8.30 -0.06 6.92
CA GLY A 208 -9.41 -0.80 7.56
C GLY A 208 -9.06 -2.26 7.83
N VAL A 209 -8.30 -2.89 6.91
CA VAL A 209 -7.81 -4.26 7.06
C VAL A 209 -6.77 -4.37 8.17
N SER A 210 -5.76 -3.50 8.16
CA SER A 210 -4.55 -3.62 9.00
C SER A 210 -4.16 -2.31 9.69
N HIS A 211 -5.03 -1.75 10.53
CA HIS A 211 -4.86 -0.40 11.10
C HIS A 211 -3.70 -0.23 12.11
N ALA A 212 -3.28 -1.31 12.78
CA ALA A 212 -2.27 -1.27 13.84
C ALA A 212 -0.90 -0.84 13.30
N GLU A 213 -0.13 -0.05 14.05
CA GLU A 213 1.11 0.57 13.55
C GLU A 213 2.14 -0.47 13.07
N GLU A 214 2.19 -1.63 13.71
CA GLU A 214 3.03 -2.77 13.35
C GLU A 214 2.79 -3.36 11.95
N HIS A 215 1.64 -3.05 11.34
CA HIS A 215 1.25 -3.54 10.02
C HIS A 215 1.46 -2.53 8.89
N SER A 216 2.19 -1.43 9.11
CA SER A 216 2.43 -0.41 8.08
C SER A 216 3.04 -0.96 6.79
N ARG A 217 4.04 -1.85 6.86
CA ARG A 217 4.60 -2.50 5.64
C ARG A 217 3.53 -3.30 4.90
N ALA A 218 2.73 -4.08 5.63
CA ALA A 218 1.64 -4.85 5.04
C ALA A 218 0.57 -3.95 4.42
N ARG A 219 0.18 -2.85 5.09
CA ARG A 219 -0.73 -1.84 4.54
C ARG A 219 -0.21 -1.27 3.22
N MET A 220 1.07 -0.91 3.17
CA MET A 220 1.69 -0.34 1.99
C MET A 220 1.72 -1.32 0.83
N ILE A 221 2.13 -2.57 1.08
CA ILE A 221 2.11 -3.64 0.08
C ILE A 221 0.68 -3.89 -0.41
N HIS A 222 -0.27 -4.05 0.52
CA HIS A 222 -1.66 -4.31 0.19
C HIS A 222 -2.28 -3.17 -0.62
N THR A 223 -2.02 -1.91 -0.27
CA THR A 223 -2.49 -0.75 -1.04
C THR A 223 -1.99 -0.80 -2.48
N LYS A 224 -0.70 -1.10 -2.68
CA LYS A 224 -0.11 -1.21 -4.01
C LYS A 224 -0.72 -2.37 -4.82
N ILE A 225 -1.03 -3.50 -4.17
CA ILE A 225 -1.72 -4.63 -4.81
C ILE A 225 -3.15 -4.26 -5.22
N VAL A 226 -3.91 -3.58 -4.33
CA VAL A 226 -5.26 -3.08 -4.66
C VAL A 226 -5.20 -2.12 -5.85
N ALA A 227 -4.21 -1.23 -5.87
CA ALA A 227 -4.02 -0.26 -6.95
C ALA A 227 -3.76 -0.94 -8.31
N LEU A 228 -2.83 -1.90 -8.37
CA LEU A 228 -2.59 -2.69 -9.59
C LEU A 228 -3.81 -3.52 -10.00
N THR A 229 -4.54 -4.06 -9.02
CA THR A 229 -5.76 -4.83 -9.26
C THR A 229 -6.85 -3.96 -9.87
N SER A 230 -7.02 -2.72 -9.41
CA SER A 230 -7.99 -1.78 -9.99
C SER A 230 -7.67 -1.41 -11.43
N LEU A 231 -6.39 -1.22 -11.76
CA LEU A 231 -5.98 -0.96 -13.15
C LEU A 231 -6.31 -2.17 -14.06
N MET A 232 -6.12 -3.39 -13.55
CA MET A 232 -6.49 -4.61 -14.25
C MET A 232 -8.02 -4.74 -14.39
N ASP A 233 -8.77 -4.50 -13.31
CA ASP A 233 -10.24 -4.50 -13.26
C ASP A 233 -10.82 -3.58 -14.35
N ASP A 234 -10.41 -2.30 -14.32
CA ASP A 234 -10.80 -1.26 -15.31
C ASP A 234 -10.45 -1.67 -16.76
N THR A 235 -9.36 -2.43 -16.92
CA THR A 235 -8.97 -2.93 -18.24
C THR A 235 -9.96 -3.99 -18.73
N TYR A 236 -10.42 -4.90 -17.88
CA TYR A 236 -11.36 -5.96 -18.26
C TYR A 236 -12.79 -5.45 -18.50
N ASP A 237 -13.30 -4.55 -17.68
CA ASP A 237 -14.72 -4.15 -17.68
C ASP A 237 -14.99 -2.86 -18.49
N VAL A 238 -14.06 -1.91 -18.54
CA VAL A 238 -14.25 -0.63 -19.24
C VAL A 238 -13.64 -0.64 -20.63
N HIS A 239 -12.41 -1.14 -20.81
CA HIS A 239 -11.63 -0.83 -22.01
C HIS A 239 -11.40 -2.00 -22.98
N ALA A 240 -10.75 -3.07 -22.54
CA ALA A 240 -10.27 -4.12 -23.42
C ALA A 240 -11.40 -4.82 -24.19
N SER A 241 -11.10 -5.20 -25.42
CA SER A 241 -11.95 -6.11 -26.19
C SER A 241 -11.88 -7.52 -25.61
N PHE A 242 -12.87 -8.36 -25.91
CA PHE A 242 -12.88 -9.75 -25.45
C PHE A 242 -11.63 -10.55 -25.86
N GLU A 243 -11.10 -10.33 -27.07
CA GLU A 243 -9.86 -10.97 -27.52
C GLU A 243 -8.62 -10.44 -26.77
N GLU A 244 -8.60 -9.17 -26.38
CA GLU A 244 -7.55 -8.63 -25.52
C GLU A 244 -7.67 -9.18 -24.09
N CYS A 245 -8.87 -9.34 -23.53
CA CYS A 245 -9.08 -9.96 -22.22
C CYS A 245 -8.50 -11.38 -22.15
N LYS A 246 -8.63 -12.17 -23.24
CA LYS A 246 -7.98 -13.49 -23.36
C LYS A 246 -6.47 -13.38 -23.30
N LYS A 247 -5.88 -12.45 -24.06
CA LYS A 247 -4.43 -12.19 -24.08
C LYS A 247 -3.90 -11.72 -22.73
N VAL A 248 -4.63 -10.83 -22.05
CA VAL A 248 -4.32 -10.37 -20.69
C VAL A 248 -4.30 -11.56 -19.73
N ASN A 249 -5.34 -12.38 -19.73
CA ASN A 249 -5.38 -13.55 -18.86
C ASN A 249 -4.24 -14.53 -19.20
N GLU A 250 -3.96 -14.78 -20.48
CA GLU A 250 -2.86 -15.64 -20.90
C GLU A 250 -1.49 -15.11 -20.41
N ALA A 251 -1.22 -13.82 -20.57
CA ALA A 251 -0.01 -13.19 -20.05
C ALA A 251 0.08 -13.32 -18.53
N MET A 252 -1.02 -13.07 -17.80
CA MET A 252 -1.10 -13.26 -16.36
C MET A 252 -0.84 -14.71 -15.94
N GLN A 253 -1.39 -15.70 -16.66
CA GLN A 253 -1.13 -17.11 -16.38
C GLN A 253 0.35 -17.47 -16.59
N ARG A 254 1.00 -16.91 -17.61
CA ARG A 254 2.45 -17.09 -17.85
C ARG A 254 3.30 -16.41 -16.76
N TRP A 255 2.98 -15.17 -16.39
CA TRP A 255 3.70 -14.36 -15.39
C TRP A 255 5.20 -14.25 -15.69
N ASP A 256 5.50 -13.87 -16.93
CA ASP A 256 6.86 -13.69 -17.41
C ASP A 256 6.93 -12.44 -18.30
N ALA A 257 8.06 -11.72 -18.26
CA ALA A 257 8.23 -10.48 -19.02
C ALA A 257 8.08 -10.69 -20.54
N SER A 258 8.46 -11.86 -21.06
CA SER A 258 8.32 -12.20 -22.49
C SER A 258 6.86 -12.24 -22.96
N ALA A 259 5.91 -12.49 -22.04
CA ALA A 259 4.49 -12.51 -22.35
C ALA A 259 3.91 -11.13 -22.68
N VAL A 260 4.69 -10.05 -22.48
CA VAL A 260 4.31 -8.70 -22.92
C VAL A 260 4.02 -8.63 -24.42
N SER A 261 4.69 -9.47 -25.22
CA SER A 261 4.49 -9.59 -26.67
C SER A 261 3.08 -10.06 -27.07
N LEU A 262 2.33 -10.68 -26.15
CA LEU A 262 0.94 -11.07 -26.37
C LEU A 262 -0.02 -9.88 -26.28
N LEU A 263 0.37 -8.84 -25.55
CA LEU A 263 -0.49 -7.74 -25.16
C LEU A 263 -0.49 -6.61 -26.20
N PRO A 264 -1.59 -5.87 -26.32
CA PRO A 264 -1.59 -4.61 -27.06
C PRO A 264 -0.64 -3.60 -26.38
N GLU A 265 -0.05 -2.71 -27.18
CA GLU A 265 1.01 -1.79 -26.74
C GLU A 265 0.63 -0.95 -25.51
N TYR A 266 -0.63 -0.50 -25.42
CA TYR A 266 -1.09 0.30 -24.29
C TYR A 266 -1.06 -0.45 -22.94
N LEU A 267 -1.03 -1.79 -22.93
CA LEU A 267 -0.96 -2.60 -21.70
C LEU A 267 0.47 -3.03 -21.33
N HIS A 268 1.46 -2.75 -22.18
CA HIS A 268 2.85 -3.19 -21.94
C HIS A 268 3.39 -2.65 -20.63
N ALA A 269 3.20 -1.34 -20.40
CA ALA A 269 3.64 -0.68 -19.18
C ALA A 269 2.97 -1.26 -17.93
N LEU A 270 1.63 -1.43 -17.92
CA LEU A 270 0.90 -2.02 -16.79
C LEU A 270 1.43 -3.42 -16.44
N TYR A 271 1.60 -4.27 -17.45
CA TYR A 271 2.03 -5.65 -17.23
C TYR A 271 3.47 -5.74 -16.70
N ILE A 272 4.43 -5.06 -17.34
CA ILE A 272 5.82 -5.03 -16.88
C ILE A 272 5.93 -4.41 -15.49
N ARG A 273 5.19 -3.32 -15.25
CA ARG A 273 5.21 -2.65 -13.95
C ARG A 273 4.62 -3.53 -12.85
N THR A 274 3.54 -4.27 -13.14
CA THR A 274 2.99 -5.29 -12.22
C THR A 274 4.04 -6.33 -11.84
N LEU A 275 4.74 -6.93 -12.82
CA LEU A 275 5.79 -7.92 -12.54
C LEU A 275 6.93 -7.32 -11.69
N SER A 276 7.40 -6.13 -12.07
CA SER A 276 8.48 -5.44 -11.33
C SER A 276 8.07 -5.12 -9.89
N GLN A 277 6.82 -4.71 -9.66
CA GLN A 277 6.33 -4.36 -8.33
C GLN A 277 6.22 -5.58 -7.42
N PHE A 278 5.84 -6.75 -7.95
CA PHE A 278 5.87 -8.00 -7.19
C PHE A 278 7.29 -8.44 -6.85
N LYS A 279 8.26 -8.16 -7.72
CA LYS A 279 9.69 -8.37 -7.41
C LYS A 279 10.17 -7.43 -6.31
N GLU A 280 9.81 -6.15 -6.36
CA GLU A 280 10.10 -5.20 -5.27
C GLU A 280 9.48 -5.65 -3.94
N PHE A 281 8.25 -6.19 -3.96
CA PHE A 281 7.66 -6.79 -2.76
C PHE A 281 8.54 -7.93 -2.25
N GLU A 282 8.92 -8.86 -3.11
CA GLU A 282 9.79 -9.97 -2.75
C GLU A 282 11.15 -9.52 -2.17
N ASP A 283 11.74 -8.47 -2.74
CA ASP A 283 13.02 -7.91 -2.29
C ASP A 283 12.89 -7.20 -0.92
N SER A 284 11.72 -6.62 -0.65
CA SER A 284 11.37 -5.99 0.64
C SER A 284 11.00 -6.98 1.77
N LEU A 285 10.80 -8.25 1.42
CA LEU A 285 10.40 -9.31 2.35
C LEU A 285 11.61 -10.13 2.84
N GLU A 286 11.49 -10.65 4.06
CA GLU A 286 12.49 -11.56 4.60
C GLU A 286 12.46 -12.91 3.86
N PRO A 287 13.58 -13.66 3.76
CA PRO A 287 13.64 -14.92 3.00
C PRO A 287 12.53 -15.92 3.31
N HIS A 288 12.14 -16.01 4.59
CA HIS A 288 11.07 -16.89 5.03
C HIS A 288 9.65 -16.33 4.84
N GLU A 289 9.48 -15.04 4.47
CA GLU A 289 8.20 -14.41 4.10
C GLU A 289 7.97 -14.44 2.59
N LYS A 290 9.02 -14.60 1.78
CA LYS A 290 8.96 -14.59 0.30
C LYS A 290 7.97 -15.58 -0.29
N HIS A 291 7.69 -16.68 0.40
CA HIS A 291 6.64 -17.62 -0.03
C HIS A 291 5.27 -16.94 -0.20
N GLY A 292 4.96 -15.91 0.59
CA GLY A 292 3.72 -15.13 0.48
C GLY A 292 3.54 -14.46 -0.88
N VAL A 293 4.65 -14.09 -1.55
CA VAL A 293 4.63 -13.55 -2.91
C VAL A 293 4.11 -14.60 -3.88
N HIS A 294 4.61 -15.83 -3.81
CA HIS A 294 4.17 -16.92 -4.68
C HIS A 294 2.68 -17.22 -4.51
N TYR A 295 2.19 -17.32 -3.27
CA TYR A 295 0.77 -17.56 -3.01
C TYR A 295 -0.12 -16.41 -3.50
N THR A 296 0.33 -15.17 -3.33
CA THR A 296 -0.40 -13.99 -3.80
C THR A 296 -0.43 -13.93 -5.32
N ILE A 297 0.69 -14.23 -6.01
CA ILE A 297 0.72 -14.36 -7.47
C ILE A 297 -0.29 -15.40 -7.93
N LYS A 298 -0.36 -16.56 -7.27
CA LYS A 298 -1.34 -17.61 -7.59
C LYS A 298 -2.79 -17.12 -7.43
N ALA A 299 -3.08 -16.41 -6.35
CA ALA A 299 -4.41 -15.81 -6.14
C ALA A 299 -4.73 -14.72 -7.17
N TYR A 300 -3.73 -13.95 -7.59
CA TYR A 300 -3.88 -12.88 -8.58
C TYR A 300 -4.11 -13.41 -10.00
N LYS A 301 -3.41 -14.49 -10.37
CA LYS A 301 -3.70 -15.27 -11.58
C LYS A 301 -5.12 -15.83 -11.59
N LEU A 302 -5.58 -16.33 -10.44
CA LEU A 302 -6.93 -16.85 -10.30
C LEU A 302 -7.97 -15.75 -10.51
N LEU A 303 -7.77 -14.56 -9.93
CA LEU A 303 -8.64 -13.41 -10.14
C LEU A 303 -8.76 -13.04 -11.62
N SER A 304 -7.65 -12.95 -12.36
CA SER A 304 -7.65 -12.69 -13.81
C SER A 304 -8.44 -13.74 -14.60
N THR A 305 -8.41 -15.02 -14.17
CA THR A 305 -9.27 -16.06 -14.77
C THR A 305 -10.75 -15.79 -14.53
N PHE A 306 -11.15 -15.32 -13.34
CA PHE A 306 -12.54 -14.96 -13.06
C PHE A 306 -12.99 -13.70 -13.83
N TYR A 307 -12.13 -12.69 -13.97
CA TYR A 307 -12.41 -11.55 -14.86
C TYR A 307 -12.61 -11.98 -16.31
N LEU A 308 -11.79 -12.91 -16.84
CA LEU A 308 -12.01 -13.43 -18.19
C LEU A 308 -13.37 -14.15 -18.31
N LYS A 309 -13.82 -14.87 -17.28
CA LYS A 309 -15.13 -15.52 -17.29
C LYS A 309 -16.27 -14.50 -17.27
N GLU A 310 -16.16 -13.40 -16.51
CA GLU A 310 -17.13 -12.28 -16.59
C GLU A 310 -17.16 -11.66 -17.98
N ALA A 311 -15.99 -11.37 -18.56
CA ALA A 311 -15.90 -10.85 -19.92
C ALA A 311 -16.50 -11.82 -20.95
N THR A 312 -16.40 -13.13 -20.73
CA THR A 312 -17.03 -14.17 -21.56
C THR A 312 -18.56 -14.10 -21.46
N TRP A 313 -19.11 -13.95 -20.25
CA TRP A 313 -20.55 -13.78 -20.05
C TRP A 313 -21.06 -12.49 -20.70
N CYS A 314 -20.36 -11.38 -20.50
CA CYS A 314 -20.71 -10.10 -21.13
C CYS A 314 -20.67 -10.20 -22.66
N HIS A 315 -19.60 -10.75 -23.24
CA HIS A 315 -19.47 -10.88 -24.69
C HIS A 315 -20.54 -11.77 -25.32
N GLY A 316 -20.87 -12.88 -24.65
CA GLY A 316 -21.89 -13.82 -25.11
C GLY A 316 -23.33 -13.41 -24.82
N ASN A 317 -23.57 -12.26 -24.18
CA ASN A 317 -24.87 -11.87 -23.61
C ASN A 317 -25.50 -12.98 -22.75
N HIS A 318 -24.65 -13.74 -22.06
CA HIS A 318 -25.09 -14.84 -21.22
C HIS A 318 -25.74 -14.29 -19.96
N VAL A 319 -26.94 -14.77 -19.65
CA VAL A 319 -27.59 -14.49 -18.36
C VAL A 319 -27.48 -15.74 -17.50
N PRO A 320 -26.56 -15.76 -16.52
CA PRO A 320 -26.38 -16.90 -15.62
C PRO A 320 -27.55 -17.05 -14.66
N SER A 321 -27.68 -18.24 -14.06
CA SER A 321 -28.53 -18.40 -12.87
C SER A 321 -27.98 -17.55 -11.71
N PHE A 322 -28.84 -17.22 -10.75
CA PHE A 322 -28.45 -16.50 -9.54
C PHE A 322 -27.26 -17.17 -8.83
N ARG A 323 -27.27 -18.50 -8.70
CA ARG A 323 -26.21 -19.26 -8.03
C ARG A 323 -24.88 -19.19 -8.78
N GLU A 324 -24.92 -19.32 -10.11
CA GLU A 324 -23.71 -19.18 -10.94
C GLU A 324 -23.17 -17.75 -10.86
N GLN A 325 -24.05 -16.75 -10.95
CA GLN A 325 -23.69 -15.34 -10.83
C GLN A 325 -23.00 -15.06 -9.51
N LEU A 326 -23.60 -15.43 -8.37
CA LEU A 326 -23.03 -15.18 -7.05
C LEU A 326 -21.69 -15.88 -6.87
N HIS A 327 -21.55 -17.13 -7.34
CA HIS A 327 -20.29 -17.85 -7.23
C HIS A 327 -19.16 -17.15 -8.00
N LEU A 328 -19.42 -16.79 -9.25
CA LEU A 328 -18.41 -16.19 -10.13
C LEU A 328 -18.10 -14.76 -9.71
N SER A 329 -19.14 -13.93 -9.47
CA SER A 329 -18.99 -12.53 -9.09
C SER A 329 -18.41 -12.33 -7.68
N GLY A 330 -18.64 -13.28 -6.77
CA GLY A 330 -17.98 -13.30 -5.46
C GLY A 330 -16.48 -13.57 -5.54
N MET A 331 -16.03 -14.29 -6.58
CA MET A 331 -14.60 -14.53 -6.83
C MET A 331 -13.95 -13.37 -7.59
N SER A 332 -14.65 -12.77 -8.56
CA SER A 332 -14.17 -11.61 -9.33
C SER A 332 -14.22 -10.30 -8.52
N ALA A 333 -14.95 -10.24 -7.40
CA ALA A 333 -14.97 -9.06 -6.52
C ALA A 333 -13.58 -8.68 -5.94
N GLY A 334 -12.54 -9.49 -6.15
CA GLY A 334 -11.18 -9.24 -5.69
C GLY A 334 -10.94 -9.59 -4.23
N LEU A 335 -11.97 -9.58 -3.37
CA LEU A 335 -11.86 -9.85 -1.93
C LEU A 335 -11.17 -11.17 -1.58
N PRO A 336 -11.46 -12.32 -2.23
CA PRO A 336 -10.73 -13.56 -1.96
C PRO A 336 -9.23 -13.48 -2.29
N MET A 337 -8.86 -12.71 -3.32
CA MET A 337 -7.45 -12.46 -3.65
C MET A 337 -6.81 -11.51 -2.63
N PHE A 338 -7.50 -10.42 -2.29
CA PHE A 338 -7.07 -9.46 -1.26
C PHE A 338 -6.90 -10.11 0.12
N SER A 339 -7.70 -11.15 0.41
CA SER A 339 -7.56 -11.97 1.62
C SER A 339 -6.16 -12.59 1.73
N VAL A 340 -5.64 -13.14 0.63
CA VAL A 340 -4.29 -13.70 0.57
C VAL A 340 -3.24 -12.59 0.54
N ALA A 341 -3.50 -11.50 -0.19
CA ALA A 341 -2.58 -10.37 -0.31
C ALA A 341 -2.39 -9.62 1.03
N ALA A 342 -3.41 -9.54 1.88
CA ALA A 342 -3.38 -8.86 3.18
C ALA A 342 -2.32 -9.45 4.13
N TRP A 343 -1.95 -10.71 3.93
CA TRP A 343 -0.91 -11.38 4.71
C TRP A 343 0.51 -10.99 4.27
N MET A 344 0.68 -10.46 3.06
CA MET A 344 2.00 -10.10 2.56
C MET A 344 2.61 -8.96 3.41
N GLY A 345 3.76 -9.23 4.02
CA GLY A 345 4.43 -8.28 4.91
C GLY A 345 3.85 -8.19 6.33
N SER A 346 2.84 -9.00 6.67
CA SER A 346 2.18 -9.02 8.00
C SER A 346 2.92 -9.84 9.07
N GLY A 347 4.15 -10.29 8.80
CA GLY A 347 5.03 -10.93 9.78
C GLY A 347 4.42 -12.19 10.41
N ARG A 348 4.39 -12.24 11.75
CA ARG A 348 3.96 -13.42 12.53
C ARG A 348 2.51 -13.84 12.30
N VAL A 349 1.66 -12.94 11.81
CA VAL A 349 0.24 -13.24 11.50
C VAL A 349 0.15 -14.14 10.27
N ALA A 350 1.05 -13.96 9.30
CA ALA A 350 1.01 -14.55 7.97
C ALA A 350 1.89 -15.80 7.86
N THR A 351 1.53 -16.87 8.59
CA THR A 351 2.30 -18.12 8.53
C THR A 351 2.15 -18.81 7.17
N LYS A 352 3.12 -19.66 6.82
CA LYS A 352 3.00 -20.52 5.62
C LYS A 352 1.71 -21.35 5.64
N GLU A 353 1.32 -21.84 6.82
CA GLU A 353 0.08 -22.58 7.04
C GLU A 353 -1.16 -21.72 6.73
N ALA A 354 -1.13 -20.42 7.04
CA ALA A 354 -2.19 -19.49 6.67
C ALA A 354 -2.26 -19.30 5.15
N PHE A 355 -1.13 -19.14 4.47
CA PHE A 355 -1.10 -19.06 3.00
C PHE A 355 -1.57 -20.36 2.32
N GLU A 356 -1.14 -21.53 2.82
CA GLU A 356 -1.58 -22.84 2.34
C GLU A 356 -3.08 -23.06 2.56
N TRP A 357 -3.61 -22.60 3.69
CA TRP A 357 -5.05 -22.60 3.97
C TRP A 357 -5.81 -21.65 3.04
N GLY A 358 -5.35 -20.41 2.92
CA GLY A 358 -6.06 -19.35 2.20
C GLY A 358 -6.03 -19.51 0.68
N VAL A 359 -4.97 -20.06 0.09
CA VAL A 359 -4.88 -20.24 -1.37
C VAL A 359 -5.92 -21.24 -1.91
N GLY A 360 -6.47 -22.10 -1.04
CA GLY A 360 -7.60 -22.96 -1.35
C GLY A 360 -8.96 -22.23 -1.37
N ILE A 361 -8.99 -20.96 -0.98
CA ILE A 361 -10.19 -20.11 -0.84
C ILE A 361 -11.29 -20.85 -0.04
N PRO A 362 -11.02 -21.15 1.24
CA PRO A 362 -11.96 -21.86 2.10
C PRO A 362 -13.25 -21.06 2.28
N ASP A 363 -14.31 -21.73 2.75
CA ASP A 363 -15.65 -21.15 2.87
C ASP A 363 -15.68 -19.79 3.58
N MET A 364 -14.79 -19.57 4.55
CA MET A 364 -14.63 -18.28 5.24
C MET A 364 -14.17 -17.15 4.30
N LEU A 365 -13.18 -17.41 3.43
CA LEU A 365 -12.72 -16.41 2.45
C LEU A 365 -13.70 -16.26 1.28
N ARG A 366 -14.41 -17.34 0.92
CA ARG A 366 -15.52 -17.27 -0.04
C ARG A 366 -16.66 -16.40 0.49
N ALA A 367 -17.04 -16.57 1.75
CA ALA A 367 -18.05 -15.76 2.41
C ALA A 367 -17.64 -14.28 2.48
N CYS A 368 -16.35 -13.97 2.70
CA CYS A 368 -15.83 -12.61 2.57
C CYS A 368 -16.11 -12.02 1.17
N GLY A 369 -15.83 -12.78 0.10
CA GLY A 369 -16.18 -12.40 -1.27
C GLY A 369 -17.69 -12.22 -1.49
N GLU A 370 -18.51 -13.10 -0.94
CA GLU A 370 -19.99 -13.00 -0.99
C GLU A 370 -20.48 -11.70 -0.33
N VAL A 371 -19.99 -11.35 0.87
CA VAL A 371 -20.35 -10.10 1.56
C VAL A 371 -20.05 -8.90 0.68
N GLY A 372 -18.80 -8.76 0.22
CA GLY A 372 -18.40 -7.60 -0.59
C GLY A 372 -19.18 -7.50 -1.90
N ARG A 373 -19.42 -8.64 -2.58
CA ARG A 373 -20.18 -8.69 -3.83
C ARG A 373 -21.65 -8.30 -3.61
N LEU A 374 -22.32 -8.86 -2.61
CA LEU A 374 -23.73 -8.57 -2.35
C LEU A 374 -23.93 -7.10 -1.97
N LEU A 375 -23.05 -6.53 -1.15
CA LEU A 375 -23.08 -5.10 -0.82
C LEU A 375 -22.88 -4.22 -2.07
N ASN A 376 -21.88 -4.57 -2.91
CA ASN A 376 -21.61 -3.87 -4.16
C ASN A 376 -22.79 -3.91 -5.12
N ASP A 377 -23.39 -5.08 -5.32
CA ASP A 377 -24.48 -5.28 -6.27
C ASP A 377 -25.77 -4.55 -5.81
N ILE A 378 -26.05 -4.53 -4.49
CA ILE A 378 -27.15 -3.72 -3.93
C ILE A 378 -26.92 -2.23 -4.19
N ALA A 379 -25.69 -1.74 -3.95
CA ALA A 379 -25.35 -0.34 -4.18
C ALA A 379 -25.48 0.04 -5.67
N SER A 380 -24.96 -0.81 -6.55
CA SER A 380 -25.04 -0.68 -8.00
C SER A 380 -26.48 -0.70 -8.50
N TYR A 381 -27.35 -1.55 -7.94
CA TYR A 381 -28.76 -1.58 -8.30
C TYR A 381 -29.49 -0.28 -7.89
N LYS A 382 -29.15 0.29 -6.73
CA LYS A 382 -29.78 1.52 -6.22
C LYS A 382 -29.35 2.79 -6.94
N LYS A 383 -28.07 2.89 -7.33
CA LYS A 383 -27.47 4.14 -7.82
C LYS A 383 -26.95 4.06 -9.26
N GLY A 384 -27.03 2.90 -9.88
CA GLY A 384 -26.56 2.64 -11.23
C GLY A 384 -25.22 1.91 -11.22
N LYS A 385 -25.02 1.11 -12.29
CA LYS A 385 -23.80 0.34 -12.58
C LYS A 385 -23.20 0.80 -13.91
N ASN A 386 -21.99 0.34 -14.26
CA ASN A 386 -21.40 0.65 -15.56
C ASN A 386 -22.15 -0.07 -16.69
N LYS A 387 -22.19 0.54 -17.89
CA LYS A 387 -22.96 -0.01 -19.03
C LYS A 387 -22.49 -1.38 -19.51
N LYS A 388 -21.23 -1.75 -19.23
CA LYS A 388 -20.61 -3.02 -19.63
C LYS A 388 -20.73 -4.11 -18.54
N ASP A 389 -21.33 -3.80 -17.40
CA ASP A 389 -21.46 -4.76 -16.32
C ASP A 389 -22.48 -5.85 -16.67
N VAL A 390 -22.11 -7.11 -16.39
CA VAL A 390 -23.03 -8.25 -16.44
C VAL A 390 -24.22 -8.05 -15.49
N ALA A 391 -25.27 -8.85 -15.65
CA ALA A 391 -26.39 -8.84 -14.71
C ALA A 391 -25.87 -9.09 -13.28
N SER A 392 -26.21 -8.18 -12.35
CA SER A 392 -25.86 -8.28 -10.94
C SER A 392 -26.60 -9.43 -10.26
N THR A 393 -26.16 -9.83 -9.08
CA THR A 393 -26.86 -10.83 -8.25
C THR A 393 -28.31 -10.44 -7.98
N VAL A 394 -28.60 -9.14 -7.77
CA VAL A 394 -29.97 -8.62 -7.60
C VAL A 394 -30.80 -8.83 -8.88
N GLU A 395 -30.25 -8.51 -10.05
CA GLU A 395 -30.95 -8.68 -11.33
C GLU A 395 -31.19 -10.15 -11.67
N CYS A 396 -30.20 -11.02 -11.44
CA CYS A 396 -30.32 -12.46 -11.63
C CYS A 396 -31.37 -13.06 -10.69
N TYR A 397 -31.34 -12.70 -9.39
CA TYR A 397 -32.32 -13.18 -8.41
C TYR A 397 -33.73 -12.74 -8.79
N LYS A 398 -33.91 -11.45 -9.10
CA LYS A 398 -35.19 -10.89 -9.55
C LYS A 398 -35.76 -11.64 -10.74
N LYS A 399 -34.92 -11.93 -11.74
CA LYS A 399 -35.32 -12.64 -12.96
C LYS A 399 -35.67 -14.11 -12.68
N GLU A 400 -34.88 -14.80 -11.88
CA GLU A 400 -35.07 -16.23 -11.58
C GLU A 400 -36.29 -16.49 -10.70
N HIS A 401 -36.56 -15.61 -9.73
CA HIS A 401 -37.65 -15.76 -8.77
C HIS A 401 -38.91 -14.97 -9.12
N GLY A 402 -38.89 -14.13 -10.17
CA GLY A 402 -40.05 -13.35 -10.61
C GLY A 402 -40.53 -12.30 -9.60
N CYS A 403 -39.64 -11.82 -8.73
CA CYS A 403 -39.95 -10.87 -7.66
C CYS A 403 -39.66 -9.40 -8.06
N THR A 404 -39.96 -8.48 -7.15
CA THR A 404 -39.63 -7.05 -7.28
C THR A 404 -38.14 -6.79 -7.04
N GLY A 405 -37.65 -5.60 -7.44
CA GLY A 405 -36.26 -5.23 -7.17
C GLY A 405 -35.99 -5.07 -5.66
N GLU A 406 -36.98 -4.56 -4.93
CA GLU A 406 -36.95 -4.42 -3.48
C GLU A 406 -36.86 -5.76 -2.76
N GLU A 407 -37.66 -6.75 -3.18
CA GLU A 407 -37.60 -8.12 -2.64
C GLU A 407 -36.26 -8.78 -2.95
N ALA A 408 -35.74 -8.63 -4.18
CA ALA A 408 -34.43 -9.16 -4.55
C ALA A 408 -33.29 -8.52 -3.74
N MET A 409 -33.32 -7.20 -3.52
CA MET A 409 -32.34 -6.51 -2.67
C MET A 409 -32.43 -6.95 -1.21
N ALA A 410 -33.64 -7.15 -0.68
CA ALA A 410 -33.85 -7.63 0.68
C ALA A 410 -33.26 -9.04 0.85
N GLU A 411 -33.42 -9.91 -0.14
CA GLU A 411 -32.82 -11.24 -0.09
C GLU A 411 -31.32 -11.23 -0.25
N CYS A 412 -30.76 -10.40 -1.14
CA CYS A 412 -29.31 -10.20 -1.20
C CYS A 412 -28.74 -9.69 0.14
N ALA A 413 -29.46 -8.82 0.86
CA ALA A 413 -29.06 -8.36 2.19
C ALA A 413 -29.11 -9.50 3.23
N ALA A 414 -30.17 -10.33 3.21
CA ALA A 414 -30.27 -11.51 4.08
C ALA A 414 -29.15 -12.54 3.79
N MET A 415 -28.74 -12.68 2.53
CA MET A 415 -27.62 -13.53 2.14
C MET A 415 -26.27 -12.97 2.60
N SER A 416 -26.09 -11.65 2.60
CA SER A 416 -24.91 -11.01 3.18
C SER A 416 -24.79 -11.30 4.67
N GLU A 417 -25.91 -11.19 5.41
CA GLU A 417 -25.99 -11.59 6.82
C GLU A 417 -25.67 -13.09 7.01
N HIS A 418 -26.15 -13.96 6.12
CA HIS A 418 -25.78 -15.38 6.17
C HIS A 418 -24.29 -15.62 5.91
N ALA A 419 -23.68 -14.88 4.98
CA ALA A 419 -22.24 -14.94 4.73
C ALA A 419 -21.43 -14.47 5.95
N TRP A 420 -21.86 -13.41 6.65
CA TRP A 420 -21.30 -13.00 7.94
C TRP A 420 -21.38 -14.11 9.00
N ARG A 421 -22.49 -14.85 9.07
CA ARG A 421 -22.62 -16.00 9.98
C ARG A 421 -21.64 -17.12 9.65
N LYS A 422 -21.33 -17.36 8.37
CA LYS A 422 -20.26 -18.30 7.97
C LYS A 422 -18.89 -17.81 8.45
N ILE A 423 -18.60 -16.51 8.34
CA ILE A 423 -17.34 -15.92 8.84
C ILE A 423 -17.25 -16.09 10.36
N ASN A 424 -18.31 -15.76 11.10
CA ASN A 424 -18.36 -15.89 12.55
C ASN A 424 -18.16 -17.34 13.01
N ARG A 425 -18.82 -18.30 12.35
CA ARG A 425 -18.60 -19.73 12.58
C ARG A 425 -17.15 -20.12 12.30
N GLY A 426 -16.59 -19.65 11.18
CA GLY A 426 -15.19 -19.86 10.82
C GLY A 426 -14.23 -19.40 11.92
N CYS A 427 -14.47 -18.24 12.54
CA CYS A 427 -13.68 -17.77 13.69
C CYS A 427 -13.72 -18.72 14.90
N MET A 428 -14.83 -19.42 15.13
CA MET A 428 -14.99 -20.36 16.26
C MET A 428 -14.36 -21.73 15.97
N GLU A 429 -14.37 -22.16 14.71
CA GLU A 429 -13.95 -23.50 14.28
C GLU A 429 -12.49 -23.55 13.80
N ILE A 430 -11.91 -22.41 13.42
CA ILE A 430 -10.54 -22.36 12.90
C ILE A 430 -9.51 -22.66 13.98
N LYS A 431 -8.39 -23.27 13.58
CA LYS A 431 -7.25 -23.52 14.47
C LYS A 431 -6.79 -22.18 15.09
N PRO A 432 -6.53 -22.13 16.41
CA PRO A 432 -6.14 -20.88 17.09
C PRO A 432 -4.95 -20.17 16.44
N ILE A 433 -3.99 -20.92 15.90
CA ILE A 433 -2.81 -20.38 15.20
C ILE A 433 -3.14 -19.62 13.90
N LEU A 434 -4.27 -19.93 13.25
CA LEU A 434 -4.72 -19.29 12.01
C LEU A 434 -5.72 -18.15 12.28
N LEU A 435 -6.25 -18.03 13.50
CA LEU A 435 -7.27 -17.05 13.84
C LEU A 435 -6.84 -15.60 13.56
N PRO A 436 -5.60 -15.17 13.89
CA PRO A 436 -5.14 -13.81 13.56
C PRO A 436 -5.12 -13.56 12.03
N ALA A 437 -4.68 -14.55 11.25
CA ALA A 437 -4.67 -14.47 9.79
C ALA A 437 -6.09 -14.38 9.23
N ALA A 438 -7.00 -15.20 9.73
CA ALA A 438 -8.41 -15.22 9.33
C ALA A 438 -9.15 -13.93 9.71
N HIS A 439 -8.82 -13.31 10.85
CA HIS A 439 -9.33 -12.00 11.21
C HIS A 439 -8.91 -10.93 10.20
N LEU A 440 -7.64 -10.94 9.78
CA LEU A 440 -7.15 -9.99 8.79
C LEU A 440 -7.82 -10.21 7.42
N ALA A 441 -7.88 -11.47 6.99
CA ALA A 441 -8.28 -11.85 5.65
C ALA A 441 -9.80 -11.94 5.41
N ALA A 442 -10.61 -12.21 6.43
CA ALA A 442 -12.05 -12.32 6.26
C ALA A 442 -12.79 -11.25 7.06
N VAL A 443 -12.51 -11.14 8.36
CA VAL A 443 -13.30 -10.27 9.24
C VAL A 443 -13.07 -8.80 8.92
N ASN A 444 -11.80 -8.35 8.91
CA ASN A 444 -11.49 -6.94 8.69
C ASN A 444 -11.76 -6.51 7.23
N LEU A 445 -11.52 -7.39 6.25
CA LEU A 445 -11.90 -7.14 4.85
C LEU A 445 -13.42 -7.00 4.67
N SER A 446 -14.21 -7.85 5.33
CA SER A 446 -15.67 -7.75 5.28
C SER A 446 -16.17 -6.49 6.01
N ARG A 447 -15.61 -6.15 7.19
CA ARG A 447 -15.90 -4.88 7.89
C ARG A 447 -15.58 -3.66 7.04
N THR A 448 -14.47 -3.71 6.31
CA THR A 448 -14.06 -2.61 5.43
C THR A 448 -15.07 -2.47 4.28
N SER A 449 -15.51 -3.59 3.70
CA SER A 449 -16.56 -3.59 2.66
C SER A 449 -17.86 -2.94 3.15
N GLU A 450 -18.30 -3.21 4.37
CA GLU A 450 -19.49 -2.56 4.96
C GLU A 450 -19.36 -1.03 5.00
N VAL A 451 -18.17 -0.50 5.29
CA VAL A 451 -17.92 0.95 5.31
C VAL A 451 -17.94 1.52 3.89
N PHE A 452 -17.35 0.82 2.92
CA PHE A 452 -17.31 1.26 1.52
C PHE A 452 -18.68 1.24 0.83
N TYR A 453 -19.60 0.41 1.32
CA TYR A 453 -20.96 0.30 0.79
C TYR A 453 -22.03 0.83 1.75
N ILE A 454 -21.63 1.59 2.77
CA ILE A 454 -22.55 2.12 3.79
C ILE A 454 -23.66 2.96 3.16
N GLY A 455 -24.90 2.72 3.56
CA GLY A 455 -26.06 3.41 2.97
C GLY A 455 -26.41 2.96 1.53
N GLY A 456 -25.77 1.90 1.02
CA GLY A 456 -26.04 1.36 -0.31
C GLY A 456 -25.52 2.25 -1.44
N VAL A 457 -24.32 2.82 -1.28
CA VAL A 457 -23.62 3.58 -2.30
C VAL A 457 -22.25 2.96 -2.57
N ASP A 458 -21.73 3.06 -3.78
CA ASP A 458 -20.36 2.65 -4.10
C ASP A 458 -19.40 3.80 -3.76
N ALA A 459 -18.85 3.79 -2.54
CA ALA A 459 -17.92 4.84 -2.10
C ALA A 459 -16.50 4.67 -2.68
N TYR A 460 -16.18 3.53 -3.32
CA TYR A 460 -14.91 3.34 -4.01
C TYR A 460 -14.92 4.07 -5.36
N THR A 461 -15.92 3.78 -6.19
CA THR A 461 -16.08 4.45 -7.50
C THR A 461 -16.44 5.92 -7.31
N PHE A 462 -17.33 6.23 -6.35
CA PHE A 462 -17.78 7.58 -6.03
C PHE A 462 -17.20 8.08 -4.69
N GLY A 463 -15.90 8.37 -4.66
CA GLY A 463 -15.12 8.75 -3.47
C GLY A 463 -15.66 9.92 -2.63
N ALA A 464 -16.54 10.75 -3.18
CA ALA A 464 -17.22 11.81 -2.42
C ALA A 464 -17.98 11.27 -1.19
N ASN A 465 -18.51 10.04 -1.26
CA ASN A 465 -19.23 9.40 -0.16
C ASN A 465 -18.30 8.96 0.98
N LEU A 466 -17.00 8.76 0.70
CA LEU A 466 -16.00 8.34 1.67
C LEU A 466 -15.20 9.52 2.25
N LYS A 467 -15.25 10.68 1.58
CA LYS A 467 -14.44 11.86 1.89
C LYS A 467 -14.54 12.29 3.35
N ASP A 468 -15.75 12.40 3.89
CA ASP A 468 -15.92 12.87 5.27
C ASP A 468 -15.35 11.86 6.28
N ILE A 469 -15.52 10.56 6.04
CA ILE A 469 -14.95 9.49 6.86
C ILE A 469 -13.41 9.54 6.80
N VAL A 470 -12.84 9.55 5.60
CA VAL A 470 -11.37 9.60 5.39
C VAL A 470 -10.79 10.85 6.05
N THR A 471 -11.38 12.02 5.83
CA THR A 471 -10.91 13.27 6.43
C THR A 471 -11.06 13.27 7.95
N SER A 472 -12.09 12.63 8.52
CA SER A 472 -12.26 12.49 9.97
C SER A 472 -11.27 11.52 10.64
N ILE A 473 -10.64 10.62 9.88
CA ILE A 473 -9.69 9.65 10.42
C ILE A 473 -8.26 10.16 10.28
N PHE A 474 -7.96 10.82 9.16
CA PHE A 474 -6.61 11.25 8.85
C PHE A 474 -6.36 12.74 9.16
N LEU A 475 -7.33 13.63 8.96
CA LEU A 475 -7.10 15.09 9.00
C LEU A 475 -7.73 15.79 10.21
N ARG A 476 -8.88 15.32 10.69
CA ARG A 476 -9.59 15.90 11.83
C ARG A 476 -9.48 14.87 12.96
N GLY A 477 -9.10 15.29 14.18
CA GLY A 477 -9.20 14.38 15.33
C GLY A 477 -10.65 14.00 15.60
N PRO A 478 -10.91 12.98 16.45
CA PRO A 478 -12.28 12.70 16.89
C PRO A 478 -12.87 13.98 17.50
N ALA A 479 -14.08 14.33 17.06
CA ALA A 479 -14.81 15.51 17.53
C ALA A 479 -15.18 15.39 19.01
#